data_AF-R6BSV6-F1
#
_entry.id   AF-R6BSV6-F1
#
_cell.length_a   1.000
_cell.length_b   1.000
_cell.length_c   1.000
_cell.angle_alpha   90.00
_cell.angle_beta   90.00
_cell.angle_gamma   90.00
#
_symmetry.space_group_name_H-M   'P 1'
#
loop_
_entity.id
_entity.type
_entity.pdbx_description
1 polymer ?
#
loop_
_entity_poly.entity_id
_entity_poly.type
_entity_poly.pdbx_seq_one_letter_code
_entity_poly.pdbx_strand_id
1 'polypeptide(L)'
;MSFINFDYSITGIILMMIFYLCRNKPALGAALYFLSYLPAFWGDVQDPLALVVGGHAISFEAFSLLALPLIYLKTNSGLKISKWVFYLIYPAHLLLIYLLQLWMA
;
A
#
# COMPACT_ATOMS: atom_id res chain seq x y z
N MET A 1 9.59 26.28 -9.55
CA MET A 1 9.13 25.36 -10.61
C MET A 1 10.02 24.13 -10.58
N SER A 2 9.68 23.13 -9.77
CA SER A 2 10.38 21.84 -9.81
C SER A 2 9.90 21.10 -11.06
N PHE A 3 10.79 20.93 -12.03
CA PHE A 3 10.48 20.24 -13.31
C PHE A 3 10.34 18.72 -13.15
N ILE A 4 10.49 18.20 -11.93
CA ILE A 4 10.25 16.81 -11.57
C ILE A 4 9.59 16.81 -10.18
N ASN A 5 8.27 16.98 -10.13
CA ASN A 5 7.49 16.60 -8.94
C ASN A 5 7.29 15.08 -9.02
N PHE A 6 8.21 14.32 -8.42
CA PHE A 6 7.93 12.93 -8.13
C PHE A 6 6.89 12.91 -7.00
N ASP A 7 5.61 12.71 -7.33
CA ASP A 7 4.54 12.36 -6.38
C ASP A 7 4.68 10.92 -5.84
N TYR A 8 5.88 10.35 -5.92
CA TYR A 8 6.18 9.08 -5.28
C TYR A 8 6.76 9.37 -3.91
N SER A 9 6.01 8.97 -2.88
CA SER A 9 6.54 8.94 -1.53
C SER A 9 7.83 8.11 -1.50
N ILE A 10 8.84 8.58 -0.75
CA ILE A 10 10.14 7.91 -0.59
C ILE A 10 9.95 6.44 -0.17
N THR A 11 8.91 6.15 0.62
CA THR A 11 8.51 4.80 1.01
C THR A 11 8.23 3.89 -0.18
N GLY A 12 7.57 4.41 -1.22
CA GLY A 12 7.28 3.66 -2.46
C GLY A 12 8.53 3.30 -3.24
N ILE A 13 9.51 4.21 -3.32
CA ILE A 13 10.80 3.95 -4.01
C ILE A 13 11.58 2.86 -3.27
N ILE A 14 11.65 2.94 -1.93
CA ILE A 14 12.29 1.92 -1.08
C ILE A 14 11.64 0.55 -1.32
N LEU A 15 10.31 0.51 -1.39
CA LEU A 15 9.56 -0.72 -1.60
C LEU A 15 9.85 -1.36 -2.97
N MET A 16 9.90 -0.55 -4.04
CA MET A 16 10.29 -1.02 -5.37
C MET A 16 11.68 -1.66 -5.35
N MET A 17 12.62 -1.05 -4.62
CA MET A 17 13.98 -1.57 -4.48
C MET A 17 14.02 -2.88 -3.69
N ILE A 18 13.26 -3.00 -2.59
CA ILE A 18 13.11 -4.24 -1.83
C ILE A 18 12.56 -5.36 -2.72
N PHE A 19 11.48 -5.12 -3.46
CA PHE A 19 10.89 -6.13 -4.35
C PHE A 19 11.83 -6.52 -5.49
N TYR A 20 12.57 -5.57 -6.05
CA TYR A 20 13.52 -5.83 -7.11
C TYR A 20 14.68 -6.72 -6.62
N LEU A 21 15.30 -6.37 -5.48
CA LEU A 21 16.45 -7.09 -4.94
C LEU A 21 16.06 -8.44 -4.31
N CYS A 22 14.93 -8.51 -3.62
CA CYS A 22 14.49 -9.73 -2.93
C CYS A 22 13.64 -10.68 -3.77
N ARG A 23 13.53 -10.45 -5.08
CA ARG A 23 12.72 -11.27 -6.02
C ARG A 23 12.96 -12.77 -5.89
N ASN A 24 14.22 -13.19 -5.72
CA ASN A 24 14.58 -14.61 -5.65
C ASN A 24 14.50 -15.21 -4.22
N LYS A 25 14.33 -14.37 -3.19
CA LYS A 25 14.27 -14.78 -1.79
C LYS A 25 13.04 -14.14 -1.11
N PRO A 26 11.85 -14.71 -1.30
CA PRO A 26 10.58 -14.10 -0.87
C PRO A 26 10.53 -13.85 0.64
N ALA A 27 11.14 -14.73 1.45
CA ALA A 27 11.21 -14.55 2.90
C ALA A 27 11.98 -13.28 3.31
N LEU A 28 13.10 -12.98 2.63
CA LEU A 28 13.86 -11.74 2.88
C LEU A 28 13.07 -10.51 2.44
N GLY A 29 12.35 -10.60 1.32
CA GLY A 29 11.49 -9.52 0.84
C GLY A 29 10.37 -9.19 1.83
N ALA A 30 9.69 -10.23 2.34
CA ALA A 30 8.65 -10.07 3.35
C ALA A 30 9.20 -9.44 4.65
N ALA A 31 10.38 -9.87 5.10
CA ALA A 31 11.01 -9.32 6.29
C ALA A 31 11.38 -7.84 6.11
N LEU A 32 11.99 -7.46 4.98
CA LEU A 32 12.37 -6.07 4.70
C LEU A 32 11.14 -5.17 4.52
N TYR A 33 10.10 -5.66 3.84
CA TYR A 33 8.83 -4.95 3.71
C TYR A 33 8.19 -4.72 5.08
N PHE A 34 8.15 -5.74 5.95
CA PHE A 34 7.63 -5.58 7.31
C PHE A 34 8.43 -4.53 8.09
N LEU A 35 9.76 -4.58 7.98
CA LEU A 35 10.66 -3.65 8.67
C LEU A 35 10.49 -2.20 8.18
N SER A 36 10.25 -1.99 6.89
CA SER A 36 10.02 -0.62 6.35
C SER A 36 8.73 0.03 6.86
N TYR A 37 7.74 -0.77 7.27
CA TYR A 37 6.47 -0.28 7.83
C TYR A 37 6.40 -0.37 9.36
N LEU A 38 7.45 -0.84 10.03
CA LEU A 38 7.52 -0.90 11.49
C LEU A 38 7.28 0.47 12.17
N PRO A 39 7.77 1.61 11.62
CA PRO A 39 7.48 2.93 12.18
C PRO A 39 5.98 3.28 12.18
N ALA A 40 5.16 2.67 11.32
CA ALA A 40 3.73 2.94 11.24
C ALA A 40 2.94 2.49 12.48
N PHE A 41 3.55 1.68 13.37
CA PHE A 41 2.97 1.36 14.68
C PHE A 41 3.17 2.47 15.72
N TRP A 42 4.06 3.44 15.48
CA TRP A 42 4.23 4.62 16.35
C TRP A 42 3.59 5.84 15.69
N GLY A 43 2.28 5.77 15.48
CA GLY A 43 1.51 6.88 14.94
C GLY A 43 1.26 8.00 15.94
N ASP A 44 0.74 9.11 15.44
CA ASP A 44 0.28 10.22 16.26
C ASP A 44 -1.20 10.07 16.60
N VAL A 45 -1.57 10.33 17.86
CA VAL A 45 -2.96 10.30 18.35
C VAL A 45 -3.77 11.46 17.76
N GLN A 46 -3.10 12.52 17.33
CA GLN A 46 -3.74 13.70 16.72
C GLN A 46 -4.06 13.49 15.24
N ASP A 47 -3.51 12.45 14.59
CA ASP A 47 -3.77 12.16 13.19
C ASP A 47 -5.18 11.55 13.03
N PRO A 48 -6.10 12.22 12.29
CA PRO A 48 -7.47 11.73 12.10
C PRO A 48 -7.55 10.40 11.34
N LEU A 49 -6.49 9.99 10.63
CA LEU A 49 -6.42 8.73 9.89
C LEU A 49 -5.79 7.60 10.71
N ALA A 50 -5.19 7.90 11.86
CA ALA A 50 -4.60 6.90 12.72
C ALA A 50 -5.69 6.11 13.46
N LEU A 51 -5.54 4.78 13.49
CA LEU A 51 -6.36 3.91 14.29
C LEU A 51 -5.88 3.97 15.75
N VAL A 52 -6.66 4.61 16.61
CA VAL A 52 -6.35 4.71 18.05
C VAL A 52 -7.02 3.57 18.81
N VAL A 53 -6.22 2.67 19.39
CA VAL A 53 -6.70 1.58 20.25
C VAL A 53 -6.06 1.72 21.63
N GLY A 54 -6.88 1.93 22.66
CA GLY A 54 -6.40 1.99 24.05
C GLY A 54 -5.38 3.10 24.33
N GLY A 55 -5.41 4.21 23.57
CA GLY A 55 -4.45 5.31 23.69
C GLY A 55 -3.16 5.14 22.88
N HIS A 56 -3.03 4.05 22.11
CA HIS A 56 -1.95 3.84 21.16
C HIS A 56 -2.45 4.11 19.74
N ALA A 57 -1.77 5.00 19.01
CA ALA A 57 -2.10 5.35 17.64
C ALA A 57 -1.29 4.52 16.65
N ILE A 58 -2.00 3.86 15.75
CA ILE A 58 -1.43 3.10 14.64
C ILE A 58 -1.70 3.88 13.36
N SER A 59 -0.65 4.33 12.68
CA SER A 59 -0.78 5.06 11.42
C SER A 59 -1.49 4.20 10.38
N PHE A 60 -2.28 4.83 9.51
CA PHE A 60 -3.01 4.15 8.44
C PHE A 60 -2.10 3.29 7.55
N GLU A 61 -0.84 3.67 7.40
CA GLU A 61 0.16 2.93 6.63
C GLU A 61 0.40 1.50 7.14
N ALA A 62 0.14 1.20 8.42
CA ALA A 62 0.31 -0.14 8.98
C ALA A 62 -0.60 -1.17 8.30
N PHE A 63 -1.74 -0.76 7.74
CA PHE A 63 -2.64 -1.65 6.99
C PHE A 63 -2.02 -2.17 5.70
N SER A 64 -0.95 -1.55 5.18
CA SER A 64 -0.18 -2.08 4.05
C SER A 64 0.42 -3.47 4.34
N LEU A 65 0.74 -3.75 5.61
CA LEU A 65 1.25 -5.06 6.05
C LEU A 65 0.26 -6.20 5.77
N LEU A 66 -1.04 -5.92 5.69
CA LEU A 66 -2.06 -6.90 5.33
C LEU A 66 -1.88 -7.43 3.89
N ALA A 67 -1.15 -6.70 3.03
CA ALA A 67 -0.82 -7.14 1.68
C ALA A 67 0.34 -8.16 1.63
N LEU A 68 1.18 -8.26 2.67
CA LEU A 68 2.29 -9.23 2.75
C LEU A 68 1.86 -10.68 2.46
N PRO A 69 0.82 -11.24 3.10
CA PRO A 69 0.37 -12.59 2.79
C PRO A 69 -0.08 -12.70 1.32
N LEU A 70 -0.78 -11.69 0.78
CA LEU A 70 -1.21 -11.71 -0.63
C LEU A 70 -0.04 -11.70 -1.62
N ILE A 71 1.05 -10.99 -1.30
CA ILE A 71 2.23 -10.86 -2.17
C ILE A 71 3.11 -12.11 -2.11
N TYR A 72 3.34 -12.66 -0.91
CA TYR A 72 4.35 -13.70 -0.69
C TYR A 72 3.79 -15.11 -0.48
N LEU A 73 2.50 -15.28 -0.14
CA LEU A 73 1.90 -16.61 -0.14
C LEU A 73 1.81 -17.14 -1.56
N LYS A 74 2.37 -18.33 -1.76
CA LYS A 74 2.32 -19.04 -3.03
C LYS A 74 0.90 -19.54 -3.28
N THR A 75 0.09 -18.66 -3.84
CA THR A 75 -1.29 -18.89 -4.21
C THR A 75 -1.28 -19.71 -5.52
N ASN A 76 -1.18 -21.05 -5.42
CA ASN A 76 -1.21 -21.99 -6.57
C ASN A 76 -2.61 -22.10 -7.20
N SER A 77 -3.39 -21.02 -7.20
CA SER A 77 -4.84 -21.08 -7.46
C SER A 77 -5.22 -21.12 -8.93
N GLY A 78 -4.25 -21.17 -9.86
CA GLY A 78 -4.54 -21.21 -11.31
C GLY A 78 -5.38 -20.04 -11.82
N LEU A 79 -5.58 -19.00 -11.00
CA LEU A 79 -6.44 -17.85 -11.26
C LEU A 79 -5.82 -16.99 -12.37
N LYS A 80 -6.28 -17.20 -13.60
CA LYS A 80 -5.96 -16.35 -14.74
C LYS A 80 -6.79 -15.07 -14.65
N ILE A 81 -6.28 -14.08 -13.94
CA ILE A 81 -6.89 -12.74 -13.94
C ILE A 81 -6.73 -12.15 -15.34
N SER A 82 -7.85 -11.74 -15.95
CA SER A 82 -7.86 -11.10 -17.26
C SER A 82 -7.24 -9.71 -17.19
N LYS A 83 -6.38 -9.35 -18.15
CA LYS A 83 -5.72 -8.03 -18.23
C LYS A 83 -6.75 -6.89 -18.23
N TRP A 84 -7.94 -7.13 -18.78
CA TRP A 84 -9.05 -6.17 -18.85
C TRP A 84 -9.59 -5.76 -17.49
N VAL A 85 -9.55 -6.64 -16.49
CA VAL A 85 -10.00 -6.32 -15.12
C VAL A 85 -9.15 -5.18 -14.55
N PHE A 86 -7.83 -5.26 -14.71
CA PHE A 86 -6.92 -4.19 -14.28
C PHE A 86 -7.11 -2.90 -15.07
N TYR A 87 -7.37 -2.97 -16.38
CA TYR A 87 -7.65 -1.79 -17.19
C TYR A 87 -8.95 -1.08 -16.79
N LEU A 88 -9.95 -1.82 -16.29
CA LEU A 88 -11.25 -1.27 -15.89
C LEU A 88 -11.23 -0.67 -14.48
N ILE A 89 -10.37 -1.17 -13.58
CA ILE A 89 -10.18 -0.61 -12.23
C ILE A 89 -9.75 0.86 -12.28
N TYR A 90 -8.92 1.25 -13.26
CA TYR A 90 -8.45 2.63 -13.39
C TYR A 90 -9.58 3.65 -13.66
N PRO A 91 -10.42 3.53 -14.70
CA PRO A 91 -11.56 4.43 -14.87
C PRO A 91 -12.59 4.29 -13.72
N ALA A 92 -12.78 3.08 -13.17
CA ALA A 92 -13.74 2.86 -12.10
C ALA A 92 -13.40 3.61 -10.80
N HIS A 93 -12.14 3.61 -10.35
CA HIS A 93 -11.79 4.32 -9.11
C HIS A 93 -11.87 5.85 -9.28
N LEU A 94 -11.53 6.39 -10.46
CA LEU A 94 -11.71 7.82 -10.76
C LEU A 94 -13.18 8.23 -10.71
N LEU A 95 -14.06 7.41 -11.30
CA LEU A 95 -15.51 7.61 -11.22
C LEU A 95 -16.01 7.53 -9.78
N LEU A 96 -15.47 6.60 -8.98
CA LEU A 96 -15.85 6.48 -7.57
C LEU A 96 -15.45 7.71 -6.76
N ILE A 97 -14.23 8.24 -6.93
CA ILE A 97 -13.80 9.48 -6.28
C ILE A 97 -14.70 10.65 -6.71
N TYR A 98 -15.02 10.74 -7.99
CA TYR A 98 -15.92 11.77 -8.52
C TYR A 98 -17.32 11.68 -7.92
N LEU A 99 -17.90 10.48 -7.81
CA LEU A 99 -19.20 10.26 -7.20
C LEU A 99 -19.20 10.56 -5.69
N LEU A 100 -18.13 10.20 -4.98
CA LEU A 100 -17.95 10.53 -3.57
C LEU A 100 -17.86 12.05 -3.35
N GLN A 101 -17.14 12.76 -4.23
CA GLN A 101 -17.10 14.23 -4.21
C GLN A 101 -18.47 14.84 -4.46
N LEU A 102 -19.25 14.31 -5.40
CA LEU A 102 -20.61 14.76 -5.65
C LEU A 102 -21.55 14.49 -4.47
N TRP A 103 -21.35 13.40 -3.74
CA TRP A 103 -22.16 13.05 -2.57
C TRP A 103 -21.81 13.88 -1.32
N MET A 104 -20.56 14.31 -1.18
CA MET A 104 -20.08 15.15 -0.06
C MET A 104 -20.19 16.66 -0.34
N ALA A 105 -20.59 17.07 -1.55
CA ALA A 105 -20.83 18.46 -1.95
C ALA A 105 -22.29 18.87 -1.72
#